data_AF-A0A6Y2X0E4-F1
#
_entry.id   AF-A0A6Y2X0E4-F1
#
_cell.length_a   1.000
_cell.length_b   1.000
_cell.length_c   1.000
_cell.angle_alpha   90.00
_cell.angle_beta   90.00
_cell.angle_gamma   90.00
#
_symmetry.space_group_name_H-M   'P 1'
#
loop_
_entity.id
_entity.type
_entity.pdbx_description
1 polymer ?
#
loop_
_entity_poly.entity_id
_entity_poly.type
_entity_poly.pdbx_seq_one_letter_code
_entity_poly.pdbx_strand_id
1 'polypeptide(L)'
;SHKPYIDSLGYPTVGVGFKLGPQGASLKNYTFCLTDNVIEAWLQENIDRVYRSMQRNEKINRALLYSNSVRADILISMAYQMGVNGLAGFNNMLVAITGQDWNNAADEMRRSIWAKQTPERAERHATVIETGQWAPVYNFVINQ
;
A
#
# COMPACT_ATOMS: atom_id res chain seq x y z
N SER A 1 -2.38 10.10 -20.70
CA SER A 1 -2.26 8.70 -21.18
C SER A 1 -0.86 8.19 -20.89
N HIS A 2 -0.75 6.94 -20.45
CA HIS A 2 0.44 6.28 -19.94
C HIS A 2 1.02 5.33 -20.98
N LYS A 3 2.27 5.53 -21.34
CA LYS A 3 3.03 4.64 -22.23
C LYS A 3 3.79 3.60 -21.41
N PRO A 4 3.88 2.34 -21.86
CA PRO A 4 4.79 1.36 -21.29
C PRO A 4 6.24 1.88 -21.26
N TYR A 5 6.94 1.61 -20.16
CA TYR A 5 8.35 1.97 -19.92
C TYR A 5 9.08 0.81 -19.25
N ILE A 6 10.42 0.83 -19.25
CA ILE A 6 11.22 -0.13 -18.47
C ILE A 6 11.47 0.48 -17.09
N ASP A 7 11.07 -0.22 -16.03
CA ASP A 7 11.31 0.24 -14.66
C ASP A 7 12.78 0.08 -14.23
N SER A 8 13.11 0.56 -13.03
CA SER A 8 14.47 0.50 -12.48
C SER A 8 15.00 -0.92 -12.27
N LEU A 9 14.12 -1.93 -12.29
CA LEU A 9 14.47 -3.34 -12.17
C LEU A 9 14.50 -4.05 -13.53
N GLY A 10 14.27 -3.33 -14.64
CA GLY A 10 14.34 -3.88 -15.99
C GLY A 10 13.07 -4.58 -16.47
N TYR A 11 11.93 -4.37 -15.81
CA TYR A 11 10.65 -4.93 -16.25
C TYR A 11 9.85 -3.93 -17.10
N PRO A 12 9.14 -4.38 -18.14
CA PRO A 12 8.11 -3.58 -18.79
C PRO A 12 6.99 -3.26 -17.81
N THR A 13 6.68 -1.97 -17.66
CA THR A 13 5.80 -1.42 -16.64
C THR A 13 4.98 -0.26 -17.23
N VAL A 14 3.79 0.02 -16.69
CA VAL A 14 2.94 1.15 -17.13
C VAL A 14 2.23 1.83 -15.95
N GLY A 15 1.92 3.11 -16.10
CA GLY A 15 1.14 3.88 -15.14
C GLY A 15 1.80 3.93 -13.76
N VAL A 16 1.04 3.57 -12.72
CA VAL A 16 1.49 3.60 -11.32
C VAL A 16 2.35 2.39 -10.91
N GLY A 17 3.11 1.83 -11.86
CA GLY A 17 4.00 0.70 -11.59
C GLY A 17 3.42 -0.69 -11.90
N PHE A 18 2.45 -0.80 -12.80
CA PHE A 18 1.91 -2.10 -13.21
C PHE A 18 2.88 -2.84 -14.14
N LYS A 19 3.44 -3.94 -13.64
CA LYS A 19 4.29 -4.85 -14.41
C LYS A 19 3.50 -5.53 -15.53
N LEU A 20 3.98 -5.42 -16.76
CA LEU A 20 3.35 -5.95 -17.97
C LEU A 20 3.97 -7.26 -18.46
N GLY A 21 5.15 -7.65 -17.97
CA GLY A 21 5.83 -8.86 -18.44
C GLY A 21 7.13 -9.20 -17.72
N PRO A 22 7.86 -10.21 -18.23
CA PRO A 22 9.12 -10.66 -17.63
C PRO A 22 10.24 -9.63 -17.84
N GLN A 23 11.29 -9.76 -17.02
CA GLN A 23 12.45 -8.87 -17.07
C GLN A 23 13.10 -8.93 -18.45
N GLY A 24 13.52 -7.79 -18.99
CA GLY A 24 14.20 -7.71 -20.29
C GLY A 24 13.31 -7.91 -21.52
N ALA A 25 11.99 -8.10 -21.35
CA ALA A 25 11.09 -8.13 -22.49
C ALA A 25 11.07 -6.77 -23.22
N SER A 26 11.06 -6.81 -24.55
CA SER A 26 11.12 -5.59 -25.36
C SER A 26 9.82 -4.78 -25.28
N LEU A 27 9.94 -3.46 -25.08
CA LEU A 27 8.79 -2.55 -25.13
C LEU A 27 8.06 -2.57 -26.48
N LYS A 28 8.72 -3.02 -27.56
CA LYS A 28 8.09 -3.16 -28.89
C LYS A 28 6.88 -4.11 -28.90
N ASN A 29 6.80 -5.02 -27.92
CA ASN A 29 5.67 -5.94 -27.77
C ASN A 29 4.42 -5.27 -27.16
N TYR A 30 4.53 -4.04 -26.65
CA TYR A 30 3.47 -3.32 -25.94
C TYR A 30 3.11 -2.04 -26.71
N THR A 31 2.23 -2.17 -27.70
CA THR A 31 1.90 -1.09 -28.66
C THR A 31 0.77 -0.16 -28.20
N PHE A 32 0.25 -0.36 -26.99
CA PHE A 32 -0.90 0.38 -26.45
C PHE A 32 -0.47 1.48 -25.47
N CYS A 33 -1.38 2.41 -25.19
CA CYS A 33 -1.29 3.36 -24.08
C CYS A 33 -2.54 3.20 -23.21
N LEU A 34 -2.40 3.42 -21.89
CA LEU A 34 -3.54 3.37 -20.97
C LEU A 34 -3.96 4.80 -20.59
N THR A 35 -5.26 5.07 -20.52
CA THR A 35 -5.75 6.34 -19.99
C THR A 35 -5.69 6.35 -18.47
N ASP A 36 -5.81 7.52 -17.86
CA ASP A 36 -5.87 7.64 -16.39
C ASP A 36 -7.02 6.80 -15.82
N ASN A 37 -8.20 6.84 -16.43
CA ASN A 37 -9.36 6.03 -16.03
C ASN A 37 -9.08 4.53 -16.06
N VAL A 38 -8.31 4.04 -17.04
CA VAL A 38 -7.97 2.60 -17.12
C VAL A 38 -6.95 2.22 -16.04
N ILE A 39 -5.97 3.09 -15.78
CA ILE A 39 -5.01 2.90 -14.68
C ILE A 39 -5.72 2.90 -13.33
N GLU A 40 -6.65 3.82 -13.12
CA GLU A 40 -7.44 3.94 -11.90
C GLU A 40 -8.33 2.71 -11.69
N ALA A 41 -9.08 2.29 -12.72
CA ALA A 41 -9.91 1.08 -12.64
C ALA A 41 -9.07 -0.17 -12.32
N TRP A 42 -7.89 -0.31 -12.93
CA TRP A 42 -7.01 -1.43 -12.63
C TRP A 42 -6.43 -1.35 -11.21
N LEU A 43 -6.07 -0.16 -10.74
CA LEU A 43 -5.62 0.05 -9.37
C LEU A 43 -6.71 -0.34 -8.38
N GLN A 44 -7.95 0.10 -8.61
CA GLN A 44 -9.10 -0.21 -7.76
C GLN A 44 -9.35 -1.72 -7.69
N GLU A 45 -9.34 -2.43 -8.83
CA GLU A 45 -9.50 -3.89 -8.84
C GLU A 45 -8.41 -4.60 -8.03
N ASN A 46 -7.17 -4.12 -8.11
CA ASN A 46 -6.06 -4.68 -7.32
C ASN A 46 -6.23 -4.39 -5.83
N ILE A 47 -6.65 -3.17 -5.45
CA ILE A 47 -6.95 -2.80 -4.06
C ILE A 47 -8.08 -3.69 -3.52
N ASP A 48 -9.17 -3.84 -4.25
CA ASP A 48 -10.31 -4.67 -3.87
C ASP A 48 -9.89 -6.14 -3.64
N ARG A 49 -9.05 -6.69 -4.52
CA ARG A 49 -8.52 -8.05 -4.36
C ARG A 49 -7.68 -8.19 -3.09
N VAL A 50 -6.82 -7.22 -2.81
CA VAL A 50 -6.00 -7.19 -1.58
C VAL A 50 -6.90 -7.07 -0.35
N TYR A 51 -7.86 -6.14 -0.38
CA TYR A 51 -8.80 -5.91 0.72
C TYR A 51 -9.63 -7.16 1.05
N ARG A 52 -10.21 -7.82 0.04
CA ARG A 52 -10.92 -9.11 0.23
C ARG A 52 -10.02 -10.18 0.84
N SER A 53 -8.73 -10.18 0.50
CA SER A 53 -7.76 -11.13 1.07
C SER A 53 -7.39 -10.78 2.51
N MET A 54 -7.29 -9.49 2.85
CA MET A 54 -7.11 -8.99 4.22
C MET A 54 -8.28 -9.40 5.12
N GLN A 55 -9.52 -9.30 4.63
CA GLN A 55 -10.73 -9.67 5.38
C GLN A 55 -10.78 -11.16 5.75
N ARG A 56 -10.10 -12.03 4.98
CA ARG A 56 -9.99 -13.47 5.26
C ARG A 56 -8.93 -13.80 6.30
N ASN A 57 -8.03 -12.87 6.62
CA ASN A 57 -7.04 -13.03 7.69
C ASN A 57 -7.63 -12.45 8.98
N GLU A 58 -7.85 -13.30 9.99
CA GLU A 58 -8.55 -12.87 11.22
C GLU A 58 -7.88 -11.70 11.94
N LYS A 59 -6.53 -11.71 12.07
CA LYS A 59 -5.79 -10.66 12.78
C LYS A 59 -5.91 -9.33 12.07
N ILE A 60 -5.75 -9.33 10.75
CA ILE A 60 -5.86 -8.12 9.93
C ILE A 60 -7.31 -7.62 9.91
N ASN A 61 -8.28 -8.51 9.73
CA ASN A 61 -9.70 -8.15 9.72
C ASN A 61 -10.13 -7.50 11.05
N ARG A 62 -9.65 -8.02 12.19
CA ARG A 62 -9.87 -7.37 13.49
C ARG A 62 -9.24 -5.97 13.51
N ALA A 63 -7.98 -5.83 13.12
CA ALA A 63 -7.32 -4.51 13.11
C ALA A 63 -8.05 -3.49 12.21
N LEU A 64 -8.61 -3.93 11.08
CA LEU A 64 -9.44 -3.09 10.21
C LEU A 64 -10.70 -2.59 10.92
N LEU A 65 -11.39 -3.44 11.69
CA LEU A 65 -12.62 -3.07 12.41
C LEU A 65 -12.40 -2.01 13.50
N TYR A 66 -11.21 -1.94 14.09
CA TYR A 66 -10.85 -0.92 15.09
C TYR A 66 -10.24 0.34 14.47
N SER A 67 -9.98 0.34 13.17
CA SER A 67 -9.35 1.45 12.46
C SER A 67 -10.40 2.41 11.91
N ASN A 68 -10.12 3.72 11.94
CA ASN A 68 -10.85 4.66 11.08
C ASN A 68 -10.41 4.46 9.61
N SER A 69 -11.10 5.11 8.66
CA SER A 69 -10.80 4.98 7.22
C SER A 69 -9.33 5.27 6.91
N VAL A 70 -8.78 6.34 7.50
CA VAL A 70 -7.39 6.77 7.29
C VAL A 70 -6.39 5.69 7.72
N ARG A 71 -6.59 5.08 8.89
CA ARG A 71 -5.73 3.98 9.36
C ARG A 71 -5.92 2.70 8.54
N ALA A 72 -7.16 2.41 8.12
CA ALA A 72 -7.44 1.29 7.25
C ALA A 72 -6.72 1.43 5.90
N ASP A 73 -6.65 2.64 5.34
CA ASP A 73 -5.93 2.93 4.10
C ASP A 73 -4.43 2.67 4.24
N ILE A 74 -3.83 2.96 5.41
CA ILE A 74 -2.44 2.58 5.70
C ILE A 74 -2.26 1.06 5.71
N LEU A 75 -3.16 0.31 6.36
CA LEU A 75 -3.09 -1.15 6.38
C LEU A 75 -3.23 -1.75 4.98
N ILE A 76 -4.15 -1.22 4.16
CA ILE A 76 -4.32 -1.60 2.75
C ILE A 76 -3.05 -1.29 1.95
N SER A 77 -2.48 -0.10 2.14
CA SER A 77 -1.24 0.33 1.48
C SER A 77 -0.06 -0.58 1.81
N MET A 78 0.06 -1.01 3.07
CA MET A 78 1.06 -2.00 3.50
C MET A 78 0.81 -3.36 2.83
N ALA A 79 -0.41 -3.88 2.93
CA ALA A 79 -0.77 -5.18 2.33
C ALA A 79 -0.56 -5.20 0.81
N TYR A 80 -0.78 -4.07 0.12
CA TYR A 80 -0.49 -3.93 -1.30
C TYR A 80 1.02 -4.00 -1.58
N GLN A 81 1.85 -3.35 -0.76
CA GLN A 81 3.31 -3.34 -0.96
C GLN A 81 3.97 -4.69 -0.65
N MET A 82 3.61 -5.32 0.47
CA MET A 82 4.33 -6.49 1.01
C MET A 82 3.50 -7.78 1.04
N GLY A 83 2.27 -7.73 0.54
CA GLY A 83 1.32 -8.83 0.60
C GLY A 83 0.63 -8.95 1.96
N VAL A 84 -0.54 -9.62 1.96
CA VAL A 84 -1.35 -9.86 3.17
C VAL A 84 -0.57 -10.68 4.21
N ASN A 85 0.23 -11.66 3.79
CA ASN A 85 1.06 -12.45 4.70
C ASN A 85 2.19 -11.62 5.32
N GLY A 86 2.77 -10.68 4.56
CA GLY A 86 3.76 -9.74 5.09
C GLY A 86 3.17 -8.86 6.17
N LEU A 87 1.98 -8.29 5.93
CA LEU A 87 1.25 -7.52 6.93
C LEU A 87 0.84 -8.36 8.15
N ALA A 88 0.41 -9.61 7.94
CA ALA A 88 0.03 -10.52 9.02
C ALA A 88 1.21 -10.85 9.98
N GLY A 89 2.45 -10.64 9.53
CA GLY A 89 3.66 -10.76 10.35
C GLY A 89 3.80 -9.67 11.41
N PHE A 90 3.11 -8.53 11.29
CA PHE A 90 3.14 -7.42 12.24
C PHE A 90 2.28 -7.69 13.49
N ASN A 91 2.51 -8.81 14.16
CA ASN A 91 1.67 -9.30 15.26
C ASN A 91 1.46 -8.25 16.36
N ASN A 92 2.53 -7.62 16.84
CA ASN A 92 2.46 -6.64 17.92
C ASN A 92 1.71 -5.37 17.50
N MET A 93 1.97 -4.85 16.29
CA MET A 93 1.25 -3.70 15.74
C MET A 93 -0.25 -4.01 15.60
N LEU A 94 -0.61 -5.17 15.06
CA LEU A 94 -2.03 -5.56 14.89
C LEU A 94 -2.73 -5.70 16.24
N VAL A 95 -2.07 -6.25 17.25
CA VAL A 95 -2.58 -6.30 18.63
C VAL A 95 -2.75 -4.90 19.20
N ALA A 96 -1.76 -4.03 19.06
CA ALA A 96 -1.81 -2.64 19.51
C ALA A 96 -2.99 -1.87 18.87
N ILE A 97 -3.21 -2.05 17.57
CA ILE A 97 -4.36 -1.47 16.85
C ILE A 97 -5.70 -1.95 17.46
N THR A 98 -5.85 -3.24 17.73
CA THR A 98 -7.09 -3.75 18.35
C THR A 98 -7.28 -3.26 19.79
N GLY A 99 -6.19 -2.96 20.49
CA GLY A 99 -6.19 -2.27 21.78
C GLY A 99 -6.33 -0.74 21.69
N GLN A 100 -6.38 -0.18 20.47
CA GLN A 100 -6.36 1.24 20.17
C GLN A 100 -5.14 1.98 20.76
N ASP A 101 -4.03 1.26 20.95
CA ASP A 101 -2.73 1.82 21.34
C ASP A 101 -1.97 2.26 20.09
N TRP A 102 -2.35 3.44 19.58
CA TRP A 102 -1.84 3.97 18.31
C TRP A 102 -0.36 4.33 18.36
N ASN A 103 0.12 4.79 19.51
CA ASN A 103 1.54 5.12 19.72
C ASN A 103 2.38 3.85 19.60
N ASN A 104 1.99 2.77 20.29
CA ASN A 104 2.70 1.50 20.20
C ASN A 104 2.58 0.88 18.81
N ALA A 105 1.43 0.98 18.15
CA ALA A 105 1.26 0.50 16.77
C ALA A 105 2.25 1.20 15.81
N ALA A 106 2.37 2.53 15.88
CA ALA A 106 3.31 3.30 15.07
C ALA A 106 4.77 2.93 15.37
N ASP A 107 5.10 2.76 16.65
CA ASP A 107 6.42 2.34 17.10
C ASP A 107 6.83 0.95 16.58
N GLU A 108 5.91 -0.01 16.59
CA GLU A 108 6.14 -1.34 16.00
C GLU A 108 6.37 -1.26 14.48
N MET A 109 5.72 -0.32 13.78
CA MET A 109 6.00 -0.07 12.36
C MET A 109 7.41 0.48 12.17
N ARG A 110 7.83 1.48 12.95
CA ARG A 110 9.15 2.12 12.86
C ARG A 110 10.30 1.16 13.15
N ARG A 111 10.10 0.20 14.06
CA ARG A 111 11.12 -0.82 14.43
C ARG A 111 11.21 -2.01 13.45
N SER A 112 10.29 -2.11 12.49
CA SER A 112 10.17 -3.26 11.59
C SER A 112 11.28 -3.35 10.53
N ILE A 113 11.46 -4.54 9.94
CA ILE A 113 12.32 -4.73 8.76
C ILE A 113 11.80 -3.89 7.57
N TRP A 114 10.48 -3.75 7.46
CA TRP A 114 9.87 -2.92 6.42
C TRP A 114 10.31 -1.46 6.51
N ALA A 115 10.46 -0.91 7.72
CA ALA A 115 11.01 0.42 7.91
C ALA A 115 12.48 0.52 7.51
N LYS A 116 13.28 -0.54 7.66
CA LYS A 116 14.65 -0.56 7.15
C LYS A 116 14.71 -0.57 5.61
N GLN A 117 13.73 -1.20 4.96
CA GLN A 117 13.68 -1.31 3.50
C GLN A 117 13.10 -0.06 2.82
N THR A 118 12.09 0.57 3.41
CA THR A 118 11.45 1.78 2.89
C THR A 118 11.24 2.82 3.99
N PRO A 119 12.31 3.45 4.51
CA PRO A 119 12.26 4.25 5.74
C PRO A 119 11.32 5.44 5.68
N GLU A 120 11.38 6.24 4.61
CA GLU A 120 10.51 7.41 4.48
C GLU A 120 9.03 7.04 4.39
N ARG A 121 8.71 5.95 3.69
CA ARG A 121 7.32 5.47 3.58
C ARG A 121 6.84 4.93 4.93
N ALA A 122 7.68 4.16 5.62
CA ALA A 122 7.34 3.60 6.90
C ALA A 122 7.10 4.69 7.95
N GLU A 123 7.90 5.75 7.97
CA GLU A 123 7.68 6.86 8.89
C GLU A 123 6.36 7.56 8.60
N ARG A 124 6.08 7.92 7.34
CA ARG A 124 4.79 8.55 6.97
C ARG A 124 3.61 7.69 7.41
N HIS A 125 3.64 6.40 7.11
CA HIS A 125 2.58 5.46 7.47
C HIS A 125 2.43 5.31 9.00
N ALA A 126 3.55 5.26 9.73
CA ALA A 126 3.54 5.20 11.19
C ALA A 126 2.92 6.46 11.79
N THR A 127 3.30 7.65 11.29
CA THR A 127 2.68 8.92 11.72
C THR A 127 1.17 8.92 11.49
N VAL A 128 0.70 8.42 10.34
CA VAL A 128 -0.75 8.34 10.05
C VAL A 128 -1.46 7.32 10.95
N ILE A 129 -0.83 6.20 11.26
CA ILE A 129 -1.37 5.23 12.23
C ILE A 129 -1.49 5.87 13.62
N GLU A 130 -0.48 6.62 14.04
CA GLU A 130 -0.45 7.35 15.30
C GLU A 130 -1.57 8.40 15.38
N THR A 131 -1.61 9.33 14.42
CA THR A 131 -2.54 10.48 14.44
C THR A 131 -3.96 10.13 13.99
N GLY A 132 -4.11 9.12 13.14
CA GLY A 132 -5.37 8.80 12.48
C GLY A 132 -5.79 9.85 11.44
N GLN A 133 -4.86 10.66 10.94
CA GLN A 133 -5.12 11.74 9.98
C GLN A 133 -4.11 11.73 8.83
N TRP A 134 -4.57 12.12 7.63
CA TRP A 134 -3.70 12.29 6.47
C TRP A 134 -2.76 13.49 6.63
N ALA A 135 -3.32 14.64 6.96
CA ALA A 135 -2.53 15.86 7.15
C ALA A 135 -1.76 15.81 8.50
N PRO A 136 -0.54 16.38 8.56
CA PRO A 136 0.18 17.05 7.48
C PRO A 136 1.02 16.09 6.60
N VAL A 137 1.01 14.79 6.89
CA VAL A 137 1.86 13.77 6.25
C VAL A 137 1.57 13.62 4.77
N TYR A 138 0.29 13.58 4.43
CA TYR A 138 -0.28 13.50 3.10
C TYR A 138 -1.23 14.67 2.92
N ASN A 139 -0.74 15.74 2.29
CA ASN A 139 -1.57 16.85 1.86
C ASN A 139 -2.09 16.55 0.46
N PHE A 140 -3.31 16.03 0.39
CA PHE A 140 -4.05 15.99 -0.87
C PHE A 140 -4.57 17.40 -1.13
N VAL A 141 -3.98 18.10 -2.09
CA VAL A 141 -4.63 19.28 -2.66
C VAL A 141 -5.85 18.76 -3.39
N ILE A 142 -7.03 18.97 -2.79
CA ILE A 142 -8.29 18.74 -3.51
C ILE A 142 -8.34 19.81 -4.58
N ASN A 143 -7.93 19.46 -5.81
CA ASN A 143 -8.27 20.25 -6.97
C ASN A 143 -9.78 20.15 -7.13
N GLN A 144 -10.48 21.22 -6.73
CA GLN A 144 -11.90 21.43 -7.02
C GLN A 144 -12.13 21.53 -8.53
#